data_AF-A0A4Q6XNP3-F1
#
_entry.id   AF-A0A4Q6XNP3-F1
#
_cell.length_a   1.000
_cell.length_b   1.000
_cell.length_c   1.000
_cell.angle_alpha   90.00
_cell.angle_beta   90.00
_cell.angle_gamma   90.00
#
_symmetry.space_group_name_H-M   'P 1'
#
loop_
_entity.id
_entity.type
_entity.pdbx_description
1 polymer ?
#
loop_
_entity_poly.entity_id
_entity_poly.type
_entity_poly.pdbx_seq_one_letter_code
_entity_poly.pdbx_strand_id
1 'polypeptide(L)'
;MTDFIAEFGIRQEEWQSWGMFFALLGLSLSVAAIIGFCYYAIRFNDRRVLLITLLAIASFWHAFTYALIFTGFIRAVPEWYNKGIGLYYLIAPCAYFFVLFSLFPRLKWPRYPWLHLLPFVFGVIDAIPYAMASIEEKRALLEQVVYDMQLGVRHEYGYIEQKWHYIAKFFMAFIYVIAQWRLIYVHDMEFSSISVAVRRNIVYFSLVYSGQLLLQGGMVVSLLSNSSQSSFIMQNMDQLTTISFFYLTLSCWLFQHMCRLGLRSDEVGVMRYAKMNG
;
A
#
# COMPACT_ATOMS: atom_id res chain seq x y z
N MET A 1 28.50 -2.29 -8.88
CA MET A 1 27.25 -2.92 -8.37
C MET A 1 27.57 -4.02 -7.37
N THR A 2 28.56 -4.87 -7.63
CA THR A 2 29.10 -5.85 -6.68
C THR A 2 29.60 -5.22 -5.37
N ASP A 3 30.34 -4.11 -5.45
CA ASP A 3 30.91 -3.46 -4.26
C ASP A 3 29.82 -2.86 -3.35
N PHE A 4 28.77 -2.27 -3.94
CA PHE A 4 27.62 -1.73 -3.21
C PHE A 4 26.80 -2.82 -2.51
N ILE A 5 26.62 -3.98 -3.16
CA ILE A 5 25.96 -5.15 -2.56
C ILE A 5 26.82 -5.74 -1.44
N ALA A 6 28.14 -5.74 -1.59
CA ALA A 6 29.07 -6.20 -0.55
C ALA A 6 29.11 -5.24 0.65
N GLU A 7 28.99 -3.93 0.41
CA GLU A 7 29.05 -2.89 1.44
C GLU A 7 27.73 -2.77 2.24
N PHE A 8 26.57 -2.83 1.57
CA PHE A 8 25.27 -2.56 2.20
C PHE A 8 24.32 -3.75 2.26
N GLY A 9 24.56 -4.79 1.47
CA GLY A 9 23.71 -5.98 1.43
C GLY A 9 23.87 -6.82 2.69
N ILE A 10 22.78 -6.97 3.44
CA ILE A 10 22.67 -7.93 4.55
C ILE A 10 21.77 -9.08 4.06
N ARG A 11 22.09 -10.32 4.46
CA ARG A 11 21.40 -11.57 4.06
C ARG A 11 21.51 -11.93 2.55
N GLN A 12 22.72 -11.99 2.00
CA GLN A 12 22.94 -12.30 0.57
C GLN A 12 22.34 -13.66 0.11
N GLU A 13 22.31 -14.68 0.98
CA GLU A 13 21.71 -15.98 0.67
C GLU A 13 20.18 -15.90 0.47
N GLU A 14 19.52 -14.94 1.13
CA GLU A 14 18.07 -14.77 1.08
C GLU A 14 17.58 -14.05 -0.18
N TRP A 15 18.50 -13.50 -0.99
CA TRP A 15 18.17 -12.88 -2.27
C TRP A 15 17.63 -13.88 -3.29
N GLN A 16 17.99 -15.15 -3.16
CA GLN A 16 17.49 -16.24 -4.01
C GLN A 16 16.16 -16.83 -3.49
N SER A 17 15.54 -16.23 -2.48
CA SER A 17 14.26 -16.69 -1.96
C SER A 17 13.08 -16.32 -2.86
N TRP A 18 12.03 -17.15 -2.80
CA TRP A 18 10.75 -16.88 -3.44
C TRP A 18 10.13 -15.55 -2.98
N GLY A 19 10.28 -15.20 -1.71
CA GLY A 19 9.79 -13.92 -1.19
C GLY A 19 10.42 -12.72 -1.89
N MET A 20 11.72 -12.74 -2.12
CA MET A 20 12.39 -11.63 -2.80
C MET A 20 12.00 -11.55 -4.29
N PHE A 21 11.85 -12.70 -4.96
CA PHE A 21 11.29 -12.76 -6.31
C PHE A 21 9.87 -12.14 -6.38
N PHE A 22 8.95 -12.55 -5.49
CA PHE A 22 7.59 -12.01 -5.45
C PHE A 22 7.56 -10.51 -5.15
N ALA A 23 8.42 -10.03 -4.24
CA ALA A 23 8.52 -8.62 -3.92
C ALA A 23 8.99 -7.80 -5.12
N LEU A 24 10.06 -8.21 -5.81
CA LEU A 24 10.58 -7.50 -6.98
C LEU A 24 9.58 -7.49 -8.14
N LEU A 25 8.91 -8.62 -8.41
CA LEU A 25 7.86 -8.67 -9.42
C LEU A 25 6.65 -7.81 -9.06
N GLY A 26 6.23 -7.81 -7.79
CA GLY A 26 5.15 -6.96 -7.31
C GLY A 26 5.50 -5.46 -7.43
N LEU A 27 6.74 -5.09 -7.09
CA LEU A 27 7.23 -3.72 -7.22
C LEU A 27 7.22 -3.26 -8.68
N SER A 28 7.73 -4.07 -9.61
CA SER A 28 7.78 -3.72 -11.04
C SER A 28 6.38 -3.56 -11.65
N LEU A 29 5.46 -4.48 -11.36
CA LEU A 29 4.05 -4.39 -11.79
C LEU A 29 3.37 -3.15 -11.19
N SER A 30 3.63 -2.84 -9.92
CA SER A 30 3.09 -1.66 -9.26
C SER A 30 3.62 -0.36 -9.89
N VAL A 31 4.91 -0.28 -10.26
CA VAL A 31 5.45 0.90 -10.96
C VAL A 31 4.72 1.11 -12.30
N ALA A 32 4.58 0.05 -13.10
CA ALA A 32 3.86 0.14 -14.38
C ALA A 32 2.41 0.60 -14.19
N ALA A 33 1.70 0.03 -13.19
CA ALA A 33 0.34 0.41 -12.87
C ALA A 33 0.23 1.87 -12.39
N ILE A 34 1.14 2.33 -11.52
CA ILE A 34 1.17 3.70 -11.01
C ILE A 34 1.37 4.70 -12.15
N ILE A 35 2.32 4.45 -13.06
CA ILE A 35 2.56 5.32 -14.21
C ILE A 35 1.29 5.44 -15.07
N GLY A 36 0.65 4.31 -15.38
CA GLY A 36 -0.60 4.30 -16.14
C GLY A 36 -1.75 5.01 -15.41
N PHE A 37 -1.91 4.78 -14.12
CA PHE A 37 -2.93 5.47 -13.32
C PHE A 37 -2.68 6.98 -13.22
N CYS A 38 -1.43 7.42 -13.04
CA CYS A 38 -1.09 8.85 -13.06
C CYS A 38 -1.48 9.49 -14.39
N TYR A 39 -1.16 8.84 -15.51
CA TYR A 39 -1.58 9.29 -16.84
C TYR A 39 -3.11 9.42 -16.94
N TYR A 40 -3.86 8.38 -16.52
CA TYR A 40 -5.32 8.40 -16.56
C TYR A 40 -5.96 9.38 -15.57
N ALA A 41 -5.37 9.58 -14.40
CA ALA A 41 -5.83 10.54 -13.41
C ALA A 41 -5.76 11.97 -13.97
N ILE A 42 -4.63 12.33 -14.59
CA ILE A 42 -4.44 13.63 -15.25
C ILE A 42 -5.39 13.78 -16.45
N ARG A 43 -5.55 12.73 -17.26
CA ARG A 43 -6.31 12.78 -18.51
C ARG A 43 -7.83 12.87 -18.32
N PHE A 44 -8.37 12.13 -17.36
CA PHE A 44 -9.82 11.94 -17.19
C PHE A 44 -10.41 12.63 -15.97
N ASN A 45 -9.58 13.10 -15.04
CA ASN A 45 -10.02 13.71 -13.78
C ASN A 45 -11.04 12.83 -13.01
N ASP A 46 -10.88 11.51 -13.09
CA ASP A 46 -11.74 10.55 -12.42
C ASP A 46 -11.24 10.30 -11.00
N ARG A 47 -12.04 10.72 -10.01
CA ARG A 47 -11.75 10.52 -8.58
C ARG A 47 -11.44 9.06 -8.21
N ARG A 48 -12.03 8.07 -8.89
CA ARG A 48 -11.75 6.65 -8.61
C ARG A 48 -10.33 6.29 -8.98
N VAL A 49 -9.86 6.81 -10.12
CA VAL A 49 -8.49 6.62 -10.60
C VAL A 49 -7.52 7.33 -9.65
N LEU A 50 -7.83 8.55 -9.20
CA LEU A 50 -7.02 9.24 -8.20
C LEU A 50 -6.88 8.42 -6.91
N LEU A 51 -7.99 7.89 -6.38
CA LEU A 51 -7.99 7.10 -5.14
C LEU A 51 -7.18 5.81 -5.28
N ILE A 52 -7.33 5.08 -6.39
CA ILE A 52 -6.55 3.86 -6.60
C ILE A 52 -5.07 4.16 -6.87
N THR A 53 -4.75 5.33 -7.46
CA THR A 53 -3.36 5.81 -7.63
C THR A 53 -2.72 6.06 -6.27
N LEU A 54 -3.39 6.80 -5.38
CA LEU A 54 -2.88 7.09 -4.04
C LEU A 54 -2.68 5.82 -3.22
N LEU A 55 -3.62 4.88 -3.30
CA LEU A 55 -3.48 3.55 -2.70
C LEU A 55 -2.25 2.83 -3.25
N ALA A 56 -2.09 2.77 -4.59
CA ALA A 56 -0.97 2.09 -5.22
C ALA A 56 0.37 2.69 -4.83
N ILE A 57 0.49 4.02 -4.79
CA ILE A 57 1.71 4.72 -4.35
C ILE A 57 2.03 4.40 -2.89
N ALA A 58 1.03 4.48 -2.00
CA ALA A 58 1.24 4.21 -0.59
C ALA A 58 1.63 2.75 -0.32
N SER A 59 0.97 1.80 -0.99
CA SER A 59 1.30 0.37 -0.93
C SER A 59 2.68 0.07 -1.51
N PHE A 60 3.03 0.68 -2.64
CA PHE A 60 4.36 0.57 -3.25
C PHE A 60 5.43 1.08 -2.30
N TRP A 61 5.27 2.28 -1.76
CA TRP A 61 6.24 2.88 -0.84
C TRP A 61 6.45 2.00 0.40
N HIS A 62 5.38 1.41 0.93
CA HIS A 62 5.44 0.50 2.07
C HIS A 62 6.25 -0.76 1.74
N ALA A 63 5.93 -1.44 0.64
CA ALA A 63 6.62 -2.66 0.21
C ALA A 63 8.08 -2.39 -0.16
N PHE A 64 8.34 -1.26 -0.83
CA PHE A 64 9.67 -0.85 -1.24
C PHE A 64 10.57 -0.56 -0.04
N THR A 65 10.08 0.22 0.93
CA THR A 65 10.83 0.51 2.16
C THR A 65 11.10 -0.77 2.95
N TYR A 66 10.13 -1.67 3.02
CA TYR A 66 10.31 -2.97 3.67
C TYR A 66 11.39 -3.82 2.98
N ALA A 67 11.40 -3.87 1.64
CA ALA A 67 12.45 -4.57 0.88
C ALA A 67 13.84 -3.95 1.11
N LEU A 68 13.94 -2.61 1.20
CA LEU A 68 15.19 -1.92 1.52
C LEU A 68 15.69 -2.22 2.94
N ILE A 69 14.79 -2.30 3.92
CA ILE A 69 15.15 -2.68 5.30
C ILE A 69 15.63 -4.12 5.32
N PHE A 70 14.88 -5.03 4.69
CA PHE A 70 15.19 -6.45 4.68
C PHE A 70 16.56 -6.75 4.06
N THR A 71 16.85 -6.12 2.91
CA THR A 71 18.14 -6.25 2.20
C THR A 71 19.27 -5.44 2.82
N GLY A 72 18.98 -4.52 3.74
CA GLY A 72 19.95 -3.61 4.35
C GLY A 72 20.30 -2.36 3.55
N PHE A 73 19.79 -2.20 2.34
CA PHE A 73 20.02 -1.01 1.50
C PHE A 73 19.41 0.27 2.05
N ILE A 74 18.48 0.18 2.99
CA ILE A 74 17.93 1.37 3.65
C ILE A 74 19.03 2.25 4.27
N ARG A 75 20.18 1.67 4.64
CA ARG A 75 21.35 2.37 5.19
C ARG A 75 22.05 3.29 4.20
N ALA A 76 21.94 3.01 2.90
CA ALA A 76 22.47 3.87 1.84
C ALA A 76 21.55 5.08 1.57
N VAL A 77 20.26 4.95 1.88
CA VAL A 77 19.24 6.00 1.70
C VAL A 77 18.45 6.23 3.00
N PRO A 78 19.13 6.59 4.10
CA PRO A 78 18.53 6.65 5.43
C PRO A 78 17.37 7.65 5.49
N GLU A 79 17.43 8.72 4.70
CA GLU A 79 16.35 9.69 4.55
C GLU A 79 15.00 9.05 4.16
N TRP A 80 14.98 7.90 3.48
CA TRP A 80 13.73 7.31 2.99
C TRP A 80 12.97 6.54 4.07
N TYR A 81 13.65 6.21 5.17
CA TYR A 81 13.01 5.57 6.31
C TYR A 81 11.97 6.50 6.94
N ASN A 82 10.87 5.91 7.39
CA ASN A 82 9.73 6.55 8.05
C ASN A 82 8.98 7.68 7.31
N LYS A 83 9.47 8.21 6.18
CA LYS A 83 8.77 9.24 5.38
C LYS A 83 7.39 8.80 4.87
N GLY A 84 7.18 7.48 4.75
CA GLY A 84 5.92 6.90 4.30
C GLY A 84 4.83 6.83 5.37
N ILE A 85 5.11 7.10 6.65
CA ILE A 85 4.18 6.76 7.74
C ILE A 85 2.79 7.40 7.55
N GLY A 86 2.77 8.68 7.14
CA GLY A 86 1.55 9.39 6.83
C GLY A 86 0.81 8.76 5.64
N LEU A 87 1.51 8.47 4.55
CA LEU A 87 0.93 7.87 3.34
C LEU A 87 0.24 6.53 3.64
N TYR A 88 0.78 5.74 4.55
CA TYR A 88 0.20 4.44 4.90
C TYR A 88 -1.20 4.56 5.51
N TYR A 89 -1.50 5.67 6.21
CA TYR A 89 -2.84 5.94 6.72
C TYR A 89 -3.87 6.22 5.62
N LEU A 90 -3.43 6.54 4.40
CA LEU A 90 -4.33 6.79 3.27
C LEU A 90 -4.79 5.51 2.57
N ILE A 91 -4.12 4.37 2.79
CA ILE A 91 -4.43 3.11 2.09
C ILE A 91 -5.89 2.70 2.31
N ALA A 92 -6.31 2.60 3.57
CA ALA A 92 -7.66 2.17 3.93
C ALA A 92 -8.78 3.12 3.47
N PRO A 93 -8.72 4.44 3.71
CA PRO A 93 -9.75 5.34 3.20
C PRO A 93 -9.77 5.37 1.67
N CYS A 94 -8.62 5.29 0.99
CA CYS A 94 -8.59 5.23 -0.47
C CYS A 94 -9.26 3.95 -1.01
N ALA A 95 -8.99 2.79 -0.40
CA ALA A 95 -9.64 1.52 -0.75
C ALA A 95 -11.17 1.62 -0.62
N TYR A 96 -11.64 2.13 0.52
CA TYR A 96 -13.06 2.29 0.78
C TYR A 96 -13.73 3.25 -0.20
N PHE A 97 -13.18 4.46 -0.39
CA PHE A 97 -13.78 5.46 -1.28
C PHE A 97 -13.71 5.02 -2.75
N PHE A 98 -12.67 4.28 -3.14
CA PHE A 98 -12.60 3.65 -4.45
C PHE A 98 -13.79 2.71 -4.66
N VAL A 99 -14.10 1.83 -3.70
CA VAL A 99 -15.27 0.94 -3.78
C VAL A 99 -16.57 1.73 -3.77
N LEU A 100 -16.72 2.72 -2.88
CA LEU A 100 -17.91 3.56 -2.79
C LEU A 100 -18.25 4.22 -4.11
N PHE A 101 -17.29 4.91 -4.73
CA PHE A 101 -17.54 5.61 -6.00
C PHE A 101 -17.58 4.67 -7.20
N SER A 102 -17.04 3.46 -7.09
CA SER A 102 -17.19 2.45 -8.15
C SER A 102 -18.58 1.80 -8.13
N LEU A 103 -19.17 1.58 -6.95
CA LEU A 103 -20.54 1.08 -6.80
C LEU A 103 -21.59 2.17 -6.98
N PHE A 104 -21.30 3.41 -6.55
CA PHE A 104 -22.21 4.54 -6.62
C PHE A 104 -21.58 5.72 -7.38
N PRO A 105 -21.44 5.65 -8.73
CA PRO A 105 -20.68 6.65 -9.50
C PRO A 105 -21.22 8.07 -9.41
N ARG A 106 -22.53 8.23 -9.18
CA ARG A 106 -23.21 9.54 -9.08
C ARG A 106 -23.20 10.13 -7.67
N LEU A 107 -22.74 9.38 -6.67
CA LEU A 107 -22.73 9.84 -5.28
C LEU A 107 -21.74 11.01 -5.13
N LYS A 108 -22.16 12.09 -4.47
CA LYS A 108 -21.23 13.20 -4.16
C LYS A 108 -20.27 12.78 -3.04
N TRP A 109 -19.18 13.52 -2.85
CA TRP A 109 -18.36 13.34 -1.66
C TRP A 109 -19.22 13.53 -0.40
N PRO A 110 -18.99 12.75 0.67
CA PRO A 110 -19.62 13.00 1.96
C PRO A 110 -19.27 14.41 2.45
N ARG A 111 -20.06 14.92 3.40
CA ARG A 111 -19.94 16.31 3.89
C ARG A 111 -18.58 16.63 4.52
N TYR A 112 -17.93 15.63 5.14
CA TYR A 112 -16.64 15.80 5.84
C TYR A 112 -15.60 14.78 5.37
N PRO A 113 -15.24 14.77 4.07
CA PRO A 113 -14.32 13.76 3.53
C PRO A 113 -12.88 13.97 4.02
N TRP A 114 -12.55 15.21 4.39
CA TRP A 114 -11.23 15.60 4.89
C TRP A 114 -10.91 15.04 6.29
N LEU A 115 -11.92 14.66 7.09
CA LEU A 115 -11.68 14.03 8.40
C LEU A 115 -10.89 12.72 8.26
N HIS A 116 -11.05 12.02 7.14
CA HIS A 116 -10.31 10.80 6.84
C HIS A 116 -8.81 11.04 6.56
N LEU A 117 -8.39 12.31 6.39
CA LEU A 117 -7.00 12.72 6.26
C LEU A 117 -6.33 13.03 7.60
N LEU A 118 -7.07 13.14 8.71
CA LEU A 118 -6.48 13.45 10.02
C LEU A 118 -5.37 12.46 10.43
N PRO A 119 -5.52 11.14 10.25
CA PRO A 119 -4.44 10.20 10.57
C PRO A 119 -3.21 10.37 9.68
N PHE A 120 -3.39 10.77 8.41
CA PHE A 120 -2.27 11.12 7.52
C PHE A 120 -1.51 12.34 8.04
N VAL A 121 -2.23 13.41 8.41
CA VAL A 121 -1.61 14.63 8.96
C VAL A 121 -0.86 14.31 10.24
N PHE A 122 -1.45 13.50 11.12
CA PHE A 122 -0.80 13.03 12.33
C PHE A 122 0.51 12.28 12.04
N GLY A 123 0.49 11.33 11.10
CA GLY A 123 1.70 10.61 10.70
C GLY A 123 2.78 11.51 10.09
N VAL A 124 2.39 12.54 9.32
CA VAL A 124 3.36 13.53 8.79
C VAL A 124 4.02 14.31 9.91
N ILE A 125 3.25 14.75 10.92
CA ILE A 125 3.79 15.45 12.09
C ILE A 125 4.72 14.53 12.87
N ASP A 126 4.33 13.27 13.08
CA ASP A 126 5.13 12.28 13.78
C ASP A 126 6.47 11.97 13.09
N ALA A 127 6.55 12.08 11.77
CA ALA A 127 7.79 11.87 11.02
C ALA A 127 8.78 13.05 11.12
N ILE A 128 8.39 14.20 11.68
CA ILE A 128 9.24 15.41 11.75
C ILE A 128 10.53 15.19 12.54
N PRO A 129 10.52 14.61 13.76
CA PRO A 129 11.76 14.48 14.54
C PRO A 129 12.78 13.59 13.83
N TYR A 130 12.35 12.47 13.22
CA TYR A 130 13.21 11.68 12.35
C TYR A 130 13.74 12.48 11.16
N ALA A 131 12.88 13.25 10.47
CA ALA A 131 13.30 14.04 9.32
C ALA A 131 14.37 15.09 9.67
N MET A 132 14.28 15.67 10.88
CA MET A 132 15.21 16.68 11.40
C MET A 132 16.50 16.10 11.99
N ALA A 133 16.55 14.79 12.29
CA ALA A 133 17.75 14.14 12.81
C ALA A 133 18.93 14.20 11.82
N SER A 134 20.14 14.15 12.35
CA SER A 134 21.37 14.12 11.55
C SER A 134 21.48 12.82 10.74
N ILE A 135 22.27 12.85 9.66
CA ILE A 135 22.44 11.68 8.80
C ILE A 135 23.13 10.53 9.55
N GLU A 136 24.02 10.86 10.48
CA GLU A 136 24.75 9.94 11.34
C GLU A 136 23.80 9.22 12.30
N GLU A 137 22.93 9.97 12.97
CA GLU A 137 21.88 9.44 13.86
C GLU A 137 20.92 8.51 13.12
N LYS A 138 20.47 8.92 11.93
CA LYS A 138 19.61 8.11 11.06
C LYS A 138 20.28 6.81 10.66
N ARG A 139 21.56 6.86 10.25
CA ARG A 139 22.33 5.67 9.86
C ARG A 139 22.58 4.75 11.06
N ALA A 140 22.91 5.29 12.23
CA ALA A 140 23.13 4.51 13.45
C ALA A 140 21.87 3.75 13.88
N LEU A 141 20.70 4.38 13.78
CA LEU A 141 19.42 3.70 13.98
C LEU A 141 19.25 2.56 12.96
N LEU A 142 19.46 2.85 11.67
CA LEU A 142 19.20 1.88 10.61
C LEU A 142 20.18 0.69 10.63
N GLU A 143 21.40 0.89 11.12
CA GLU A 143 22.31 -0.21 11.40
C GLU A 143 21.67 -1.19 12.38
N GLN A 144 21.14 -0.67 13.49
CA GLN A 144 20.46 -1.49 14.49
C GLN A 144 19.18 -2.14 13.94
N VAL A 145 18.37 -1.40 13.18
CA VAL A 145 17.08 -1.88 12.62
C VAL A 145 17.29 -3.01 11.61
N VAL A 146 18.35 -2.97 10.80
CA VAL A 146 18.60 -4.03 9.80
C VAL A 146 19.07 -5.33 10.45
N TYR A 147 19.85 -5.26 11.54
CA TYR A 147 20.28 -6.44 12.30
C TYR A 147 19.18 -6.97 13.22
N ASP A 148 18.46 -6.08 13.91
CA ASP A 148 17.29 -6.40 14.71
C ASP A 148 16.05 -5.66 14.20
N MET A 149 15.31 -6.33 13.33
CA MET A 149 14.07 -5.80 12.76
C MET A 149 13.00 -5.49 13.83
N GLN A 150 13.10 -6.02 15.06
CA GLN A 150 12.21 -5.61 16.16
C GLN A 150 12.43 -4.14 16.56
N LEU A 151 13.64 -3.62 16.43
CA LEU A 151 13.90 -2.20 16.71
C LEU A 151 13.14 -1.32 15.71
N GLY A 152 12.91 -1.80 14.48
CA GLY A 152 12.10 -1.13 13.46
C GLY A 152 10.62 -0.95 13.82
N VAL A 153 10.13 -1.59 14.89
CA VAL A 153 8.77 -1.43 15.44
C VAL A 153 8.75 -0.84 16.86
N ARG A 154 9.91 -0.74 17.53
CA ARG A 154 10.00 -0.32 18.95
C ARG A 154 10.74 1.01 19.17
N HIS A 155 11.36 1.59 18.15
CA HIS A 155 12.12 2.82 18.31
C HIS A 155 11.21 4.06 18.51
N GLU A 156 11.75 5.07 19.20
CA GLU A 156 11.08 6.32 19.62
C GLU A 156 11.58 7.54 18.84
N TYR A 157 11.62 7.47 17.50
CA TYR A 157 12.03 8.64 16.68
C TYR A 157 10.86 9.56 16.30
N GLY A 158 9.62 9.15 16.57
CA GLY A 158 8.44 9.99 16.47
C GLY A 158 8.03 10.54 17.83
N TYR A 159 6.94 11.30 17.85
CA TYR A 159 6.24 11.61 19.10
C TYR A 159 5.54 10.36 19.67
N ILE A 160 5.30 9.35 18.85
CA ILE A 160 4.72 8.07 19.22
C ILE A 160 5.64 6.92 18.81
N GLU A 161 5.71 5.88 19.64
CA GLU A 161 6.40 4.63 19.28
C GLU A 161 5.81 3.99 18.01
N GLN A 162 6.69 3.49 17.14
CA GLN A 162 6.31 2.95 15.84
C GLN A 162 5.24 1.83 15.92
N LYS A 163 5.24 1.00 16.98
CA LYS A 163 4.23 -0.07 17.20
C LYS A 163 2.80 0.47 17.18
N TRP A 164 2.57 1.65 17.74
CA TRP A 164 1.23 2.25 17.81
C TRP A 164 0.74 2.70 16.44
N HIS A 165 1.63 3.10 15.55
CA HIS A 165 1.26 3.36 14.16
C HIS A 165 0.77 2.08 13.46
N TYR A 166 1.44 0.94 13.65
CA TYR A 166 0.98 -0.33 13.09
C TYR A 166 -0.39 -0.75 13.63
N ILE A 167 -0.58 -0.65 14.96
CA ILE A 167 -1.85 -0.97 15.62
C ILE A 167 -2.97 -0.05 15.12
N ALA A 168 -2.77 1.26 15.11
CA ALA A 168 -3.77 2.23 14.68
C ALA A 168 -4.16 2.04 13.20
N LYS A 169 -3.17 1.86 12.31
CA LYS A 169 -3.41 1.59 10.88
C LYS A 169 -4.22 0.31 10.67
N PHE A 170 -3.91 -0.74 11.42
CA PHE A 170 -4.62 -2.02 11.33
C PHE A 170 -6.09 -1.89 11.74
N PHE A 171 -6.36 -1.30 12.91
CA PHE A 171 -7.74 -1.08 13.36
C PHE A 171 -8.52 -0.18 12.40
N MET A 172 -7.89 0.88 11.89
CA MET A 172 -8.48 1.75 10.88
C MET A 172 -8.82 0.95 9.62
N ALA A 173 -7.88 0.16 9.07
CA ALA A 173 -8.11 -0.69 7.91
C ALA A 173 -9.24 -1.70 8.14
N PHE A 174 -9.33 -2.28 9.34
CA PHE A 174 -10.40 -3.21 9.70
C PHE A 174 -11.80 -2.56 9.66
N ILE A 175 -11.92 -1.35 10.21
CA ILE A 175 -13.17 -0.57 10.14
C ILE A 175 -13.57 -0.31 8.68
N TYR A 176 -12.62 0.12 7.84
CA TYR A 176 -12.91 0.39 6.43
C TYR A 176 -13.24 -0.86 5.63
N VAL A 177 -12.60 -2.00 5.89
CA VAL A 177 -12.93 -3.27 5.23
C VAL A 177 -14.34 -3.72 5.57
N ILE A 178 -14.77 -3.62 6.85
CA ILE A 178 -16.15 -3.91 7.23
C ILE A 178 -17.13 -2.98 6.50
N ALA A 179 -16.84 -1.67 6.48
CA ALA A 179 -17.66 -0.70 5.77
C ALA A 179 -17.71 -0.97 4.26
N GLN A 180 -16.60 -1.40 3.67
CA GLN A 180 -16.46 -1.76 2.25
C GLN A 180 -17.32 -2.98 1.90
N TRP A 181 -17.30 -4.04 2.72
CA TRP A 181 -18.16 -5.21 2.53
C TRP A 181 -19.64 -4.88 2.71
N ARG A 182 -19.99 -4.01 3.65
CA ARG A 182 -21.36 -3.50 3.81
C ARG A 182 -21.85 -2.80 2.54
N LEU A 183 -21.01 -1.99 1.88
CA LEU A 183 -21.39 -1.35 0.61
C LEU A 183 -21.68 -2.38 -0.49
N ILE A 184 -20.86 -3.43 -0.59
CA ILE A 184 -21.04 -4.49 -1.59
C ILE A 184 -22.32 -5.29 -1.34
N TYR A 185 -22.64 -5.55 -0.07
CA TYR A 185 -23.84 -6.28 0.33
C TYR A 185 -25.13 -5.49 0.07
N VAL A 186 -25.14 -4.20 0.41
CA VAL A 186 -26.33 -3.33 0.26
C VAL A 186 -26.54 -2.86 -1.18
N HIS A 187 -25.52 -2.90 -2.03
CA HIS A 187 -25.65 -2.48 -3.42
C HIS A 187 -26.52 -3.46 -4.23
N ASP A 188 -27.73 -3.01 -4.55
CA ASP A 188 -28.70 -3.74 -5.38
C ASP A 188 -28.22 -3.88 -6.83
N MET A 189 -28.37 -5.08 -7.39
CA MET A 189 -27.97 -5.42 -8.75
C MET A 189 -29.06 -5.17 -9.79
N GLU A 190 -30.32 -5.26 -9.41
CA GLU A 190 -31.45 -5.22 -10.33
C GLU A 190 -31.66 -3.80 -10.87
N PHE A 191 -31.39 -2.80 -10.03
CA PHE A 191 -31.58 -1.39 -10.37
C PHE A 191 -30.26 -0.65 -10.64
N SER A 192 -29.12 -1.33 -10.72
CA SER A 192 -27.83 -0.65 -10.85
C SER A 192 -27.44 -0.35 -12.29
N SER A 193 -26.95 0.87 -12.50
CA SER A 193 -26.35 1.32 -13.76
C SER A 193 -24.92 0.81 -14.00
N ILE A 194 -24.33 0.06 -13.06
CA ILE A 194 -22.96 -0.46 -13.20
C ILE A 194 -22.96 -1.85 -13.85
N SER A 195 -21.94 -2.14 -14.67
CA SER A 195 -21.82 -3.45 -15.30
C SER A 195 -21.40 -4.54 -14.30
N VAL A 196 -21.83 -5.78 -14.56
CA VAL A 196 -21.43 -6.97 -13.78
C VAL A 196 -19.90 -7.12 -13.69
N ALA A 197 -19.19 -6.77 -14.75
CA ALA A 197 -17.72 -6.81 -14.79
C ALA A 197 -17.09 -5.84 -13.78
N VAL A 198 -17.65 -4.62 -13.63
CA VAL A 198 -17.19 -3.63 -12.64
C VAL A 198 -17.41 -4.17 -11.23
N ARG A 199 -18.60 -4.71 -10.92
CA ARG A 199 -18.86 -5.30 -9.60
C ARG A 199 -17.94 -6.47 -9.29
N ARG A 200 -17.76 -7.40 -10.22
CA ARG A 200 -16.83 -8.53 -10.04
C ARG A 200 -15.41 -8.03 -9.74
N ASN A 201 -14.97 -6.97 -10.42
CA ASN A 201 -13.68 -6.36 -10.16
C ASN A 201 -13.56 -5.78 -8.73
N ILE A 202 -14.63 -5.12 -8.26
CA ILE A 202 -14.72 -4.57 -6.89
C ILE A 202 -14.73 -5.68 -5.84
N VAL A 203 -15.46 -6.78 -6.06
CA VAL A 203 -15.45 -7.93 -5.15
C VAL A 203 -14.07 -8.56 -5.10
N TYR A 204 -13.44 -8.77 -6.26
CA TYR A 204 -12.09 -9.33 -6.32
C TYR A 204 -11.06 -8.43 -5.62
N PHE A 205 -11.12 -7.11 -5.83
CA PHE A 205 -10.35 -6.14 -5.06
C PHE A 205 -10.54 -6.29 -3.56
N SER A 206 -11.80 -6.38 -3.12
CA SER A 206 -12.16 -6.46 -1.71
C SER A 206 -11.68 -7.74 -1.05
N LEU A 207 -11.71 -8.86 -1.78
CA LEU A 207 -11.13 -10.13 -1.34
C LEU A 207 -9.62 -10.02 -1.18
N VAL A 208 -8.91 -9.50 -2.18
CA VAL A 208 -7.45 -9.31 -2.14
C VAL A 208 -7.06 -8.40 -0.98
N TYR A 209 -7.74 -7.26 -0.82
CA TYR A 209 -7.47 -6.30 0.25
C TYR A 209 -7.78 -6.88 1.64
N SER A 210 -8.87 -7.64 1.79
CA SER A 210 -9.20 -8.31 3.05
C SER A 210 -8.17 -9.40 3.40
N GLY A 211 -7.72 -10.17 2.41
CA GLY A 211 -6.68 -11.18 2.59
C GLY A 211 -5.36 -10.57 3.08
N GLN A 212 -4.94 -9.44 2.49
CA GLN A 212 -3.78 -8.68 2.97
C GLN A 212 -3.94 -8.22 4.41
N LEU A 213 -5.11 -7.71 4.77
CA LEU A 213 -5.36 -7.23 6.13
C LEU A 213 -5.32 -8.39 7.15
N LEU A 214 -5.90 -9.54 6.84
CA LEU A 214 -5.89 -10.70 7.74
C LEU A 214 -4.47 -11.16 8.09
N LEU A 215 -3.54 -11.12 7.13
CA LEU A 215 -2.14 -11.47 7.36
C LEU A 215 -1.42 -10.46 8.26
N GLN A 216 -1.73 -9.18 8.10
CA GLN A 216 -1.24 -8.15 9.01
C GLN A 216 -1.81 -8.31 10.43
N GLY A 217 -2.97 -8.96 10.57
CA GLY A 217 -3.56 -9.29 11.86
C GLY A 217 -2.64 -10.14 12.75
N GLY A 218 -1.96 -11.14 12.17
CA GLY A 218 -0.99 -11.95 12.90
C GLY A 218 0.18 -11.13 13.46
N MET A 219 0.69 -10.18 12.67
CA MET A 219 1.73 -9.24 13.11
C MET A 219 1.25 -8.36 14.26
N VAL A 220 0.04 -7.81 14.16
CA VAL A 220 -0.53 -6.93 15.21
C VAL A 220 -0.80 -7.70 16.51
N VAL A 221 -1.34 -8.93 16.42
CA VAL A 221 -1.53 -9.79 17.59
C VAL A 221 -0.19 -10.04 18.29
N SER A 222 0.88 -10.34 17.54
CA SER A 222 2.21 -10.51 18.12
C SER A 222 2.75 -9.25 18.80
N LEU A 223 2.53 -8.06 18.21
CA LEU A 223 2.90 -6.79 18.81
C LEU A 223 2.15 -6.53 20.12
N LEU A 224 0.85 -6.86 20.18
CA LEU A 224 0.01 -6.67 21.37
C LEU A 224 0.34 -7.67 22.49
N SER A 225 0.66 -8.92 22.14
CA SER A 225 1.03 -9.95 23.13
C SER A 225 2.42 -9.74 23.74
N ASN A 226 3.14 -8.67 23.35
CA ASN A 226 4.47 -8.29 23.85
C ASN A 226 5.47 -9.47 23.86
N SER A 227 5.26 -10.43 22.97
CA SER A 227 6.04 -11.65 22.95
C SER A 227 7.37 -11.37 22.26
N SER A 228 8.44 -11.95 22.82
CA SER A 228 9.75 -12.05 22.17
C SER A 228 9.68 -12.72 20.79
N GLN A 229 8.53 -13.28 20.39
CA GLN A 229 8.25 -13.87 19.08
C GLN A 229 7.97 -12.87 17.95
N SER A 230 7.88 -11.57 18.21
CA SER A 230 7.79 -10.58 17.12
C SER A 230 9.02 -10.60 16.18
N SER A 231 10.18 -11.08 16.66
CA SER A 231 11.38 -11.37 15.84
C SER A 231 11.18 -12.57 14.94
N PHE A 232 10.53 -13.63 15.44
CA PHE A 232 10.30 -14.86 14.69
C PHE A 232 9.40 -14.61 13.47
N ILE A 233 8.48 -13.66 13.59
CA ILE A 233 7.53 -13.28 12.53
C ILE A 233 8.22 -12.47 11.43
N MET A 234 9.08 -11.50 11.77
CA MET A 234 9.79 -10.72 10.73
C MET A 234 11.04 -11.41 10.16
N GLN A 235 11.66 -12.34 10.89
CA GLN A 235 12.88 -13.03 10.45
C GLN A 235 12.63 -14.36 9.73
N ASN A 236 11.40 -14.91 9.76
CA ASN A 236 11.11 -16.14 9.01
C ASN A 236 10.95 -15.86 7.51
N MET A 237 11.77 -16.55 6.71
CA MET A 237 11.68 -16.55 5.24
C MET A 237 10.28 -16.88 4.72
N ASP A 238 9.55 -17.74 5.43
CA ASP A 238 8.18 -18.14 5.09
C ASP A 238 7.20 -16.96 5.18
N GLN A 239 7.41 -16.06 6.14
CA GLN A 239 6.56 -14.89 6.31
C GLN A 239 6.88 -13.80 5.28
N LEU A 240 8.17 -13.56 4.98
CA LEU A 240 8.54 -12.66 3.87
C LEU A 240 7.90 -13.16 2.58
N THR A 241 7.98 -14.46 2.32
CA THR A 241 7.38 -15.08 1.13
C THR A 241 5.87 -14.85 1.09
N THR A 242 5.20 -15.03 2.22
CA THR A 242 3.75 -14.79 2.34
C THR A 242 3.41 -13.31 2.10
N ILE A 243 4.04 -12.37 2.81
CA ILE A 243 3.77 -10.93 2.65
C ILE A 243 4.01 -10.50 1.20
N SER A 244 5.11 -10.94 0.60
CA SER A 244 5.50 -10.59 -0.76
C SER A 244 4.56 -11.19 -1.81
N PHE A 245 4.08 -12.41 -1.60
CA PHE A 245 3.08 -13.05 -2.47
C PHE A 245 1.75 -12.30 -2.46
N PHE A 246 1.28 -11.87 -1.29
CA PHE A 246 0.04 -11.09 -1.20
C PHE A 246 0.19 -9.67 -1.72
N TYR A 247 1.37 -9.06 -1.58
CA TYR A 247 1.68 -7.81 -2.24
C TYR A 247 1.71 -7.96 -3.77
N LEU A 248 2.31 -9.03 -4.29
CA LEU A 248 2.26 -9.38 -5.71
C LEU A 248 0.81 -9.56 -6.20
N THR A 249 -0.04 -10.23 -5.42
CA THR A 249 -1.45 -10.41 -5.77
C THR A 249 -2.19 -9.08 -5.94
N LEU A 250 -1.96 -8.12 -5.03
CA LEU A 250 -2.49 -6.75 -5.18
C LEU A 250 -1.88 -6.05 -6.40
N SER A 251 -0.58 -6.21 -6.63
CA SER A 251 0.12 -5.60 -7.77
C SER A 251 -0.43 -6.10 -9.11
N CYS A 252 -0.70 -7.41 -9.22
CA CYS A 252 -1.37 -8.02 -10.36
C CYS A 252 -2.78 -7.44 -10.55
N TRP A 253 -3.56 -7.29 -9.47
CA TRP A 253 -4.88 -6.67 -9.53
C TRP A 253 -4.81 -5.22 -10.02
N LEU A 254 -3.87 -4.43 -9.50
CA LEU A 254 -3.66 -3.03 -9.88
C LEU A 254 -3.30 -2.91 -11.36
N PHE A 255 -2.34 -3.72 -11.82
CA PHE A 255 -1.93 -3.76 -13.22
C PHE A 255 -3.09 -4.16 -14.15
N GLN A 256 -3.84 -5.21 -13.79
CA GLN A 256 -5.01 -5.63 -14.56
C GLN A 256 -6.09 -4.54 -14.61
N HIS A 257 -6.35 -3.86 -13.48
CA HIS A 257 -7.29 -2.74 -13.42
C HIS A 257 -6.85 -1.58 -14.32
N MET A 258 -5.55 -1.25 -14.31
CA MET A 258 -4.95 -0.25 -15.19
C MET A 258 -5.15 -0.60 -16.67
N CYS A 259 -4.89 -1.84 -17.08
CA CYS A 259 -5.09 -2.28 -18.48
C CYS A 259 -6.55 -2.12 -18.92
N ARG A 260 -7.51 -2.45 -18.04
CA ARG A 260 -8.94 -2.31 -18.35
C ARG A 260 -9.38 -0.85 -18.49
N LEU A 261 -8.74 0.09 -17.78
CA LEU A 261 -8.99 1.51 -17.97
C LEU A 261 -8.54 1.98 -19.36
N GLY A 262 -7.38 1.51 -19.83
CA GLY A 262 -6.86 1.82 -21.16
C GLY A 262 -7.78 1.38 -22.31
N LEU A 263 -8.22 0.12 -22.27
CA LEU A 263 -9.15 -0.41 -23.28
C LEU A 263 -10.44 0.43 -23.34
N ARG A 264 -10.97 0.84 -22.18
CA ARG A 264 -12.18 1.67 -22.11
C ARG A 264 -11.95 3.08 -22.64
N SER A 265 -10.77 3.66 -22.46
CA SER A 265 -10.47 4.99 -23.01
C SER A 265 -10.37 4.99 -24.53
N ASP A 266 -9.84 3.93 -25.11
CA ASP A 266 -9.69 3.80 -26.56
C ASP A 266 -11.05 3.68 -27.24
N GLU A 267 -11.98 2.89 -26.68
CA GLU A 267 -13.36 2.78 -27.16
C GLU A 267 -14.12 4.12 -27.15
N VAL A 268 -13.97 4.92 -26.09
CA VAL A 268 -14.60 6.26 -25.99
C VAL A 268 -13.96 7.25 -26.97
N GLY A 269 -12.64 7.15 -27.19
CA GLY A 269 -11.92 7.94 -28.19
C GLY A 269 -12.43 7.66 -29.60
N VAL A 270 -12.50 6.38 -29.97
CA VAL A 270 -12.99 5.93 -31.30
C VAL A 270 -14.44 6.38 -31.54
N MET A 271 -15.32 6.24 -30.55
CA MET A 271 -16.72 6.70 -30.69
C MET A 271 -16.86 8.23 -30.85
N ARG A 272 -15.99 9.02 -30.21
CA ARG A 272 -15.99 10.48 -30.41
C ARG A 272 -15.50 10.86 -31.80
N TYR A 273 -14.46 10.20 -32.33
CA TYR A 273 -13.99 10.43 -33.70
C TYR A 273 -15.03 10.06 -34.75
N ALA A 274 -15.74 8.94 -34.59
CA ALA A 274 -16.81 8.54 -35.49
C ALA A 274 -17.98 9.54 -35.51
N LYS A 275 -18.30 10.16 -34.37
CA LYS A 275 -19.36 11.19 -34.26
C LYS A 275 -18.98 12.57 -34.81
N MET A 276 -17.70 12.86 -34.99
CA MET A 276 -17.24 14.13 -35.58
C MET A 276 -17.11 14.05 -37.10
N ASN A 277 -17.08 12.83 -37.66
CA ASN A 277 -16.80 12.57 -39.06
C ASN A 277 -18.00 11.94 -39.82
N GLY A 278 -19.19 11.92 -39.23
CA GLY A 278 -20.44 11.48 -39.85
C GLY A 278 -21.57 12.44 -39.54
#